data_AF-A0A9W6VGR1-F1
#
_entry.id   AF-A0A9W6VGR1-F1
#
_cell.length_a   1.000
_cell.length_b   1.000
_cell.length_c   1.000
_cell.angle_alpha   90.00
_cell.angle_beta   90.00
_cell.angle_gamma   90.00
#
_symmetry.space_group_name_H-M   'P 1'
#
loop_
_entity.id
_entity.type
_entity.pdbx_description
1 polymer ?
#
loop_
_entity_poly.entity_id
_entity_poly.type
_entity_poly.pdbx_seq_one_letter_code
_entity_poly.pdbx_strand_id
1 'polypeptide(L)'
;MSNDSVISRRAPVWGGLLAGAIGIYLQKAGGVNYDAVPPGAIIFVVGALLVLALPWAWVPLLGVLVSVFMIIGFVSRSESLARLGHPGDFLAFLGTWIQVIGVVATLIFGITLTISGMRTAKAGTQS
;
A
#
# COMPACT_ATOMS: atom_id res chain seq x y z
N MET A 1 -5.82 16.09 -22.63
CA MET A 1 -5.70 15.89 -21.16
C MET A 1 -4.21 15.88 -20.84
N SER A 2 -3.70 16.77 -19.99
CA SER A 2 -2.27 16.76 -19.63
C SER A 2 -1.95 15.54 -18.75
N ASN A 3 -0.75 14.96 -18.90
CA ASN A 3 -0.27 13.80 -18.14
C ASN A 3 -0.39 13.99 -16.61
N ASP A 4 -0.39 15.24 -16.15
CA ASP A 4 -0.48 15.63 -14.74
C ASP A 4 -1.78 15.14 -14.06
N SER A 5 -2.88 15.09 -14.82
CA SER A 5 -4.20 14.67 -14.31
C SER A 5 -4.29 13.17 -14.01
N VAL A 6 -3.53 12.34 -14.74
CA VAL A 6 -3.50 10.89 -14.59
C VAL A 6 -2.63 10.50 -13.40
N ILE A 7 -1.48 11.15 -13.24
CA ILE A 7 -0.56 10.94 -12.12
C ILE A 7 -1.24 11.39 -10.82
N SER A 8 -1.88 12.56 -10.80
CA SER A 8 -2.51 13.11 -9.58
C SER A 8 -3.61 12.23 -8.99
N ARG A 9 -4.34 11.45 -9.81
CA ARG A 9 -5.37 10.52 -9.32
C ARG A 9 -4.83 9.18 -8.82
N ARG A 10 -3.67 8.73 -9.31
CA ARG A 10 -3.03 7.45 -8.93
C ARG A 10 -1.99 7.61 -7.82
N ALA A 11 -1.45 8.82 -7.67
CA ALA A 11 -0.39 9.17 -6.73
C ALA A 11 -0.65 8.71 -5.28
N PRO A 12 -1.88 8.79 -4.72
CA PRO A 12 -2.09 8.40 -3.33
C PRO A 12 -1.95 6.89 -3.09
N VAL A 13 -2.55 6.07 -3.97
CA VAL A 13 -2.48 4.60 -3.91
C VAL A 13 -1.04 4.14 -4.14
N TRP A 14 -0.41 4.67 -5.18
CA TRP A 14 0.98 4.36 -5.53
C TRP A 14 1.96 4.79 -4.44
N GLY A 15 1.80 5.99 -3.90
CA GLY A 15 2.63 6.52 -2.82
C GLY A 15 2.52 5.70 -1.54
N GLY A 16 1.32 5.27 -1.15
CA GLY A 16 1.13 4.38 0.01
C GLY A 16 1.77 3.00 -0.19
N LEU A 17 1.72 2.45 -1.41
CA LEU A 17 2.40 1.19 -1.74
C LEU A 17 3.92 1.32 -1.64
N LEU A 18 4.49 2.43 -2.14
CA LEU A 18 5.92 2.69 -2.01
C LEU A 18 6.34 2.93 -0.56
N ALA A 19 5.55 3.67 0.22
CA ALA A 19 5.79 3.83 1.65
C ALA A 19 5.80 2.46 2.34
N GLY A 20 4.85 1.58 2.01
CA GLY A 20 4.83 0.18 2.42
C GLY A 20 6.14 -0.56 2.14
N ALA A 21 6.65 -0.47 0.91
CA ALA A 21 7.90 -1.09 0.50
C ALA A 21 9.11 -0.53 1.28
N ILE A 22 9.20 0.80 1.40
CA ILE A 22 10.26 1.49 2.15
C ILE A 22 10.24 1.06 3.61
N GLY A 23 9.06 0.97 4.23
CA GLY A 23 8.90 0.52 5.60
C GLY A 23 9.46 -0.88 5.85
N ILE A 24 9.29 -1.80 4.89
CA ILE A 24 9.85 -3.16 4.99
C ILE A 24 11.38 -3.16 4.82
N TYR A 25 11.92 -2.36 3.91
CA TYR A 25 13.38 -2.23 3.77
C TYR A 25 14.02 -1.61 5.01
N LEU A 26 13.37 -0.64 5.65
CA LEU A 26 13.81 -0.08 6.93
C LEU A 26 13.77 -1.11 8.05
N GLN A 27 12.73 -1.95 8.11
CA GLN A 27 12.67 -3.07 9.05
C GLN A 27 13.84 -4.05 8.84
N LYS A 28 14.13 -4.41 7.59
CA LYS A 28 15.27 -5.28 7.27
C LYS A 28 16.60 -4.65 7.66
N ALA A 29 16.80 -3.36 7.36
CA ALA A 29 17.99 -2.62 7.77
C ALA A 29 18.12 -2.51 9.30
N GLY A 30 16.98 -2.51 10.02
CA GLY A 30 16.90 -2.57 11.47
C GLY A 30 17.10 -3.96 12.07
N GLY A 31 17.54 -4.96 11.30
CA GLY A 31 17.88 -6.28 11.81
C GLY A 31 16.71 -7.26 11.89
N VAL A 32 15.55 -6.93 11.31
CA VAL A 32 14.45 -7.90 11.21
C VAL A 32 14.88 -9.06 10.31
N ASN A 33 14.81 -10.28 10.86
CA ASN A 33 15.07 -11.52 10.15
C ASN A 33 13.97 -11.78 9.11
N TYR A 34 14.21 -11.25 7.91
CA TYR A 34 13.51 -11.65 6.71
C TYR A 34 14.40 -12.61 5.91
N ASP A 35 13.76 -13.51 5.15
CA ASP A 35 14.43 -14.17 4.03
C ASP A 35 15.05 -13.13 3.09
N ALA A 36 16.00 -13.55 2.25
CA ALA A 36 16.79 -12.67 1.39
C ALA A 36 15.96 -11.59 0.66
N VAL A 37 14.72 -11.92 0.28
CA VAL A 37 13.73 -10.94 -0.18
C VAL A 37 12.43 -11.06 0.64
N PRO A 38 12.04 -10.03 1.42
CA PRO A 38 10.80 -10.06 2.18
C PRO A 38 9.59 -10.18 1.24
N PRO A 39 8.70 -11.17 1.40
CA PRO A 39 7.55 -11.35 0.53
C PRO A 39 6.64 -10.11 0.45
N GLY A 40 6.45 -9.41 1.57
CA GLY A 40 5.66 -8.18 1.61
C GLY A 40 6.26 -7.03 0.79
N ALA A 41 7.58 -6.92 0.72
CA ALA A 41 8.24 -5.90 -0.11
C ALA A 41 7.99 -6.16 -1.60
N ILE A 42 8.05 -7.43 -2.02
CA ILE A 42 7.73 -7.82 -3.40
C ILE A 42 6.29 -7.43 -3.73
N ILE A 43 5.35 -7.71 -2.84
CA ILE A 43 3.92 -7.42 -3.05
C ILE A 43 3.68 -5.91 -3.20
N PHE A 44 4.30 -5.07 -2.36
CA PHE A 44 4.19 -3.63 -2.50
C PHE A 44 4.78 -3.11 -3.82
N VAL A 45 5.97 -3.58 -4.20
CA VAL A 45 6.63 -3.16 -5.43
C VAL A 45 5.84 -3.61 -6.65
N VAL A 46 5.42 -4.88 -6.71
CA VAL A 46 4.58 -5.40 -7.79
C VAL A 46 3.25 -4.65 -7.85
N GLY A 47 2.60 -4.41 -6.71
CA GLY A 47 1.39 -3.60 -6.63
C GLY A 47 1.60 -2.19 -7.20
N ALA A 48 2.70 -1.52 -6.83
CA ALA A 48 3.02 -0.19 -7.31
C ALA A 48 3.26 -0.18 -8.83
N LEU A 49 3.95 -1.17 -9.37
CA LEU A 49 4.15 -1.33 -10.82
C LEU A 49 2.83 -1.59 -11.55
N LEU A 50 1.99 -2.48 -11.01
CA LEU A 50 0.68 -2.79 -11.58
C LEU A 50 -0.25 -1.56 -11.60
N VAL A 51 -0.22 -0.72 -10.58
CA VAL A 51 -1.00 0.54 -10.53
C VAL A 51 -0.60 1.51 -11.67
N LEU A 52 0.66 1.50 -12.09
CA LEU A 52 1.13 2.28 -13.22
C LEU A 52 0.77 1.63 -14.56
N ALA A 53 0.86 0.30 -14.67
CA ALA A 53 0.69 -0.44 -15.91
C ALA A 53 -0.78 -0.70 -16.30
N LEU A 54 -1.69 -0.87 -15.33
CA LEU A 54 -3.07 -1.29 -15.60
C LEU A 54 -4.03 -0.12 -15.92
N PRO A 55 -5.16 -0.42 -16.59
CA PRO A 55 -6.26 0.51 -16.74
C PRO A 55 -6.75 1.02 -15.39
N TRP A 56 -7.17 2.29 -15.33
CA TRP A 56 -7.53 2.96 -14.08
C TRP A 56 -8.63 2.24 -13.27
N ALA A 57 -9.52 1.49 -13.92
CA ALA A 57 -10.54 0.69 -13.27
C ALA A 57 -9.98 -0.37 -12.29
N TRP A 58 -8.75 -0.85 -12.49
CA TRP A 58 -8.12 -1.89 -11.67
C TRP A 58 -7.29 -1.34 -10.50
N VAL A 59 -6.83 -0.09 -10.59
CA VAL A 59 -6.01 0.57 -9.56
C VAL A 59 -6.66 0.54 -8.17
N PRO A 60 -7.94 0.91 -7.99
CA PRO A 60 -8.57 0.88 -6.67
C PRO A 60 -8.65 -0.54 -6.10
N LEU A 61 -9.05 -1.51 -6.93
CA LEU A 61 -9.19 -2.91 -6.53
C LEU A 61 -7.85 -3.48 -6.06
N LEU A 62 -6.77 -3.23 -6.82
CA LEU A 62 -5.43 -3.68 -6.45
C LEU A 62 -4.93 -3.03 -5.16
N GLY A 63 -5.17 -1.73 -4.97
CA GLY A 63 -4.82 -1.05 -3.73
C GLY A 63 -5.48 -1.71 -2.52
N VAL A 64 -6.78 -1.99 -2.60
CA VAL A 64 -7.53 -2.67 -1.53
C VAL A 64 -7.02 -4.09 -1.30
N LEU A 65 -6.84 -4.88 -2.36
CA LEU A 65 -6.37 -6.27 -2.24
C LEU A 65 -4.98 -6.36 -1.60
N VAL A 66 -4.04 -5.52 -2.06
CA VAL A 66 -2.70 -5.47 -1.48
C VAL A 66 -2.76 -5.05 -0.02
N SER A 67 -3.50 -3.99 0.32
CA SER A 67 -3.61 -3.55 1.71
C SER A 67 -4.23 -4.60 2.62
N VAL A 68 -5.30 -5.28 2.20
CA VAL A 68 -5.93 -6.36 2.98
C VAL A 68 -4.97 -7.53 3.19
N PHE A 69 -4.29 -7.97 2.13
CA PHE A 69 -3.29 -9.04 2.24
C PHE A 69 -2.18 -8.67 3.23
N MET A 70 -1.69 -7.43 3.16
CA MET A 70 -0.65 -6.94 4.07
C MET A 70 -1.12 -6.84 5.51
N ILE A 71 -2.36 -6.43 5.77
CA ILE A 71 -2.95 -6.42 7.11
C ILE A 71 -3.02 -7.84 7.68
N ILE A 72 -3.48 -8.81 6.88
CA ILE A 72 -3.55 -10.22 7.31
C ILE A 72 -2.15 -10.71 7.68
N GLY A 73 -1.17 -10.55 6.78
CA GLY A 73 0.21 -10.97 7.03
C GLY A 73 0.86 -10.28 8.24
N PHE A 74 0.52 -9.01 8.48
CA PHE A 74 0.98 -8.24 9.62
C PHE A 74 0.40 -8.74 10.95
N VAL A 75 -0.91 -8.95 11.01
CA VAL A 75 -1.60 -9.41 12.24
C VAL A 75 -1.29 -10.88 12.55
N SER A 76 -1.02 -11.70 11.53
CA SER A 76 -0.62 -13.10 11.73
C SER A 76 0.75 -13.28 12.40
N ARG A 77 1.57 -12.22 12.48
CA ARG A 77 2.90 -12.27 13.11
C ARG A 77 2.92 -11.43 14.38
N SER A 78 3.02 -12.08 15.53
CA SER A 78 3.10 -11.40 16.84
C SER A 78 4.28 -10.42 16.94
N GLU A 79 5.41 -10.75 16.33
CA GLU A 79 6.59 -9.86 16.27
C GLU A 79 6.32 -8.55 15.53
N SER A 80 5.51 -8.59 14.48
CA SER A 80 5.16 -7.39 13.70
C SER A 80 4.36 -6.41 14.54
N LEU A 81 3.43 -6.91 15.36
CA LEU A 81 2.67 -6.09 16.31
C LEU A 81 3.57 -5.57 17.44
N ALA A 82 4.48 -6.39 17.95
CA ALA A 82 5.39 -5.99 19.02
C ALA A 82 6.26 -4.78 18.60
N ARG A 83 6.76 -4.75 17.37
CA ARG A 83 7.61 -3.66 16.85
C ARG A 83 6.96 -2.27 16.90
N LEU A 84 5.62 -2.19 16.91
CA LEU A 84 4.92 -0.91 17.04
C LEU A 84 5.16 -0.23 18.40
N GLY A 85 5.53 -0.99 19.43
CA GLY A 85 5.75 -0.51 20.80
C GLY A 85 7.19 -0.60 21.29
N HIS A 86 8.15 -1.00 20.45
CA HIS A 86 9.55 -1.21 20.83
C HIS A 86 10.48 -0.20 20.15
N PRO A 87 10.59 1.04 20.65
CA PRO A 87 11.42 2.09 20.04
C PRO A 87 12.94 1.82 20.17
N GLY A 88 13.36 0.84 20.98
CA GLY A 88 14.77 0.44 21.13
C GLY A 88 15.40 -0.03 19.81
N ASP A 89 14.62 -0.69 18.96
CA ASP A 89 15.02 -1.06 17.60
C ASP A 89 14.52 -0.01 16.61
N PHE A 90 15.11 1.19 16.66
CA PHE A 90 14.56 2.39 16.02
C PHE A 90 14.20 2.22 14.54
N LEU A 91 15.07 1.59 13.73
CA LEU A 91 14.81 1.35 12.31
C LEU A 91 13.66 0.36 12.07
N ALA A 92 13.58 -0.69 12.89
CA ALA A 92 12.49 -1.66 12.83
C ALA A 92 11.16 -1.02 13.25
N PHE A 93 11.16 -0.25 14.33
CA PHE A 93 10.01 0.54 14.79
C PHE A 93 9.53 1.52 13.72
N LEU A 94 10.42 2.38 13.22
CA LEU A 94 10.09 3.40 12.23
C LEU A 94 9.60 2.76 10.93
N GLY A 95 10.28 1.73 10.44
CA GLY A 95 9.88 0.99 9.25
C GLY A 95 8.50 0.35 9.39
N THR A 96 8.18 -0.17 10.58
CA THR A 96 6.86 -0.75 10.88
C THR A 96 5.77 0.33 10.81
N TRP A 97 6.01 1.50 11.41
CA TRP A 97 5.06 2.63 11.34
C TRP A 97 4.86 3.16 9.92
N ILE A 98 5.95 3.34 9.16
CA ILE A 98 5.88 3.76 7.76
C ILE A 98 5.08 2.76 6.93
N GLN A 99 5.29 1.46 7.16
CA GLN A 99 4.51 0.42 6.49
C GLN A 99 3.03 0.52 6.83
N VAL A 100 2.67 0.61 8.12
CA VAL A 100 1.27 0.70 8.57
C VAL A 100 0.57 1.91 7.96
N ILE A 101 1.22 3.08 8.01
CA ILE A 101 0.68 4.32 7.44
C ILE A 101 0.47 4.17 5.92
N GLY A 102 1.45 3.58 5.22
CA GLY A 102 1.36 3.31 3.79
C GLY A 102 0.17 2.42 3.44
N VAL A 103 0.00 1.31 4.16
CA VAL A 103 -1.12 0.36 3.98
C VAL A 103 -2.47 1.03 4.22
N VAL A 104 -2.59 1.80 5.30
CA VAL A 104 -3.83 2.50 5.67
C VAL A 104 -4.18 3.55 4.62
N ALA A 105 -3.21 4.34 4.18
CA ALA A 105 -3.40 5.33 3.12
C ALA A 105 -3.87 4.65 1.83
N THR A 106 -3.16 3.63 1.36
CA THR A 106 -3.52 2.86 0.15
C THR A 106 -4.93 2.27 0.26
N LEU A 107 -5.32 1.75 1.42
CA LEU A 107 -6.63 1.18 1.64
C LEU A 107 -7.73 2.24 1.55
N ILE A 108 -7.58 3.36 2.27
CA ILE A 108 -8.56 4.46 2.27
C ILE A 108 -8.72 5.00 0.86
N PHE A 109 -7.62 5.35 0.18
CA PHE A 109 -7.67 5.89 -1.17
C PHE A 109 -8.22 4.88 -2.18
N GLY A 110 -7.86 3.60 -2.05
CA GLY A 110 -8.40 2.52 -2.89
C GLY A 110 -9.92 2.42 -2.76
N ILE A 111 -10.45 2.45 -1.53
CA ILE A 111 -11.90 2.44 -1.26
C ILE A 111 -12.57 3.70 -1.84
N THR A 112 -12.05 4.88 -1.54
CA THR A 112 -12.63 6.16 -2.02
C THR A 112 -12.67 6.21 -3.54
N LEU A 113 -11.60 5.80 -4.22
CA LEU A 113 -11.55 5.76 -5.68
C LEU A 113 -12.52 4.72 -6.26
N THR A 114 -12.71 3.58 -5.59
CA THR A 114 -13.73 2.58 -5.98
C THR A 114 -15.13 3.19 -5.93
N ILE A 115 -15.49 3.84 -4.82
CA ILE A 115 -16.81 4.43 -4.61
C ILE A 115 -17.07 5.56 -5.60
N SER A 116 -16.09 6.44 -5.82
CA SER A 116 -16.21 7.51 -6.81
C SER A 116 -16.35 6.97 -8.23
N GLY A 117 -15.60 5.93 -8.59
CA GLY A 117 -15.74 5.26 -9.89
C GLY A 117 -17.13 4.69 -10.13
N MET A 118 -17.72 4.02 -9.13
CA MET A 118 -19.08 3.48 -9.21
C MET A 118 -20.14 4.58 -9.40
N ARG A 119 -19.99 5.71 -8.70
CA ARG A 119 -20.91 6.86 -8.79
C ARG A 119 -20.91 7.47 -10.20
N THR A 120 -19.73 7.62 -10.81
CA THR A 120 -19.62 8.16 -12.18
C THR A 120 -20.21 7.20 -13.21
N ALA A 121 -20.00 5.89 -13.07
CA ALA A 121 -20.57 4.90 -13.98
C ALA A 121 -22.11 4.90 -13.96
N LYS A 122 -22.72 5.00 -12.77
CA LYS A 122 -24.18 5.03 -12.60
C LYS A 122 -24.83 6.29 -13.22
N ALA A 123 -24.17 7.43 -13.15
CA ALA A 123 -24.67 8.68 -13.74
C ALA A 123 -24.69 8.67 -15.27
N GLY A 124 -23.69 8.04 -15.91
CA GLY A 124 -23.62 7.90 -17.37
C GLY A 124 -24.59 6.89 -17.97
N THR A 125 -25.24 6.06 -17.15
CA THR A 125 -26.28 5.11 -17.61
C THR A 125 -27.69 5.72 -17.61
N GLN A 126 -27.86 6.93 -17.06
CA GLN A 126 -29.14 7.62 -16.95
C GLN A 126 -29.32 8.79 -17.94
N SER A 127 -28.35 9.00 -18.84
CA SER A 127 -28.39 9.97 -19.95
C SER A 127 -28.62 9.28 -21.28
#